data_AF-A0A7S6MI75-F1
#
_entry.id   AF-A0A7S6MI75-F1
#
_cell.length_a   1.000
_cell.length_b   1.000
_cell.length_c   1.000
_cell.angle_alpha   90.00
_cell.angle_beta   90.00
_cell.angle_gamma   90.00
#
_symmetry.space_group_name_H-M   'P 1'
#
loop_
_entity.id
_entity.type
_entity.pdbx_description
1 polymer ?
#
loop_
_entity_poly.entity_id
_entity_poly.type
_entity_poly.pdbx_seq_one_letter_code
_entity_poly.pdbx_strand_id
1 'polypeptide(L)'
;MAIGYRVVSGFIFLFSIITCSMAATALKEQGTYPSPGKMCTAVLTVSTQGGFLQLSVQSINGKLTHVADDVTGFLWINEKSLVFSSGPIYGRPGIYEATCVHKQPSLRMLIGPMNINLSYPHGADYFELKEINDRNLKFFYETDVDSIDFNEFRTEKYLRSIELVP
;
A
#
# COMPACT_ATOMS: atom_id res chain seq x y z
N MET A 1 46.46 -8.25 -58.10
CA MET A 1 46.09 -7.20 -57.14
C MET A 1 44.57 -7.13 -57.14
N ALA A 2 43.90 -7.76 -56.16
CA ALA A 2 42.45 -7.71 -55.99
C ALA A 2 42.18 -7.69 -54.48
N ILE A 3 41.68 -6.56 -54.02
CA ILE A 3 41.45 -6.24 -52.61
C ILE A 3 40.09 -6.83 -52.22
N GLY A 4 40.09 -7.66 -51.18
CA GLY A 4 38.88 -8.23 -50.60
C GLY A 4 38.13 -7.21 -49.74
N TYR A 5 36.81 -7.29 -49.77
CA TYR A 5 35.94 -6.66 -48.79
C TYR A 5 35.01 -7.72 -48.20
N ARG A 6 35.29 -8.15 -46.97
CA ARG A 6 34.37 -8.91 -46.13
C ARG A 6 33.47 -7.90 -45.41
N VAL A 7 32.19 -7.90 -45.74
CA VAL A 7 31.16 -7.16 -44.99
C VAL A 7 30.86 -7.94 -43.71
N VAL A 8 31.29 -7.41 -42.57
CA VAL A 8 30.87 -7.90 -41.25
C VAL A 8 29.58 -7.18 -40.90
N SER A 9 28.46 -7.89 -41.03
CA SER A 9 27.13 -7.38 -40.65
C SER A 9 26.96 -7.53 -39.14
N GLY A 10 27.10 -6.43 -38.41
CA GLY A 10 26.86 -6.37 -36.97
C GLY A 10 25.36 -6.29 -36.66
N PHE A 11 24.80 -7.36 -36.12
CA PHE A 11 23.46 -7.35 -35.52
C PHE A 11 23.53 -6.62 -34.17
N ILE A 12 23.08 -5.37 -34.13
CA ILE A 12 22.84 -4.62 -32.89
C ILE A 12 21.52 -5.14 -32.31
N PHE A 13 21.60 -5.99 -31.29
CA PHE A 13 20.46 -6.35 -30.46
C PHE A 13 20.12 -5.15 -29.56
N LEU A 14 19.12 -4.36 -29.94
CA LEU A 14 18.46 -3.43 -29.03
C LEU A 14 17.67 -4.25 -28.00
N PHE A 15 18.23 -4.39 -26.80
CA PHE A 15 17.47 -4.79 -25.62
C PHE A 15 16.53 -3.63 -25.24
N SER A 16 15.29 -3.69 -25.71
CA SER A 16 14.21 -2.86 -25.17
C SER A 16 13.99 -3.25 -23.71
N ILE A 17 14.48 -2.44 -22.79
CA ILE A 17 14.14 -2.53 -21.37
C ILE A 17 12.67 -2.12 -21.26
N ILE A 18 11.77 -3.11 -21.19
CA ILE A 18 10.36 -2.86 -20.89
C ILE A 18 10.30 -2.44 -19.42
N THR A 19 10.26 -1.14 -19.15
CA THR A 19 9.92 -0.61 -17.84
C THR A 19 8.44 -0.89 -17.59
N CYS A 20 8.16 -2.00 -16.92
CA CYS A 20 6.82 -2.33 -16.48
C CYS A 20 6.43 -1.31 -15.40
N SER A 21 5.46 -0.43 -15.69
CA SER A 21 4.87 0.49 -14.71
C SER A 21 4.29 -0.33 -13.56
N MET A 22 4.60 0.04 -12.31
CA MET A 22 4.07 -0.64 -11.13
C MET A 22 2.68 -0.09 -10.84
N ALA A 23 1.67 -0.71 -11.44
CA ALA A 23 0.27 -0.51 -11.07
C ALA A 23 -0.17 -1.62 -10.12
N ALA A 24 -0.71 -1.26 -8.96
CA ALA A 24 -1.29 -2.21 -8.02
C ALA A 24 -2.53 -1.62 -7.33
N THR A 25 -3.57 -2.45 -7.17
CA THR A 25 -4.83 -2.08 -6.51
C THR A 25 -4.78 -2.48 -5.03
N ALA A 26 -5.43 -1.70 -4.17
CA ALA A 26 -5.55 -2.01 -2.76
C ALA A 26 -6.39 -3.28 -2.52
N LEU A 27 -5.89 -4.14 -1.64
CA LEU A 27 -6.52 -5.36 -1.18
C LEU A 27 -7.28 -5.11 0.12
N LYS A 28 -8.43 -5.77 0.29
CA LYS A 28 -9.35 -5.59 1.43
C LYS A 28 -9.93 -6.89 1.95
N GLU A 29 -9.64 -8.01 1.30
CA GLU A 29 -10.18 -9.30 1.65
C GLU A 29 -9.29 -10.01 2.67
N GLN A 30 -9.89 -10.84 3.51
CA GLN A 30 -9.12 -11.66 4.43
C GLN A 30 -8.20 -12.61 3.66
N GLY A 31 -6.98 -12.76 4.14
CA GLY A 31 -6.03 -13.63 3.49
C GLY A 31 -4.58 -13.37 3.85
N THR A 32 -3.73 -14.06 3.12
CA THR A 32 -2.29 -14.11 3.33
C THR A 32 -1.61 -13.71 2.04
N TYR A 33 -0.91 -12.59 2.05
CA TYR A 33 -0.43 -11.90 0.87
C TYR A 33 1.09 -11.74 0.94
N PRO A 34 1.86 -12.64 0.31
CA PRO A 34 3.30 -12.51 0.29
C PRO A 34 3.71 -11.25 -0.49
N SER A 35 4.71 -10.55 0.02
CA SER A 35 5.44 -9.54 -0.75
C SER A 35 5.98 -10.13 -2.05
N PRO A 36 6.18 -9.31 -3.11
CA PRO A 36 6.74 -9.80 -4.38
C PRO A 36 8.06 -10.56 -4.23
N GLY A 37 8.95 -10.09 -3.34
CA GLY A 37 10.23 -10.74 -3.02
C GLY A 37 10.14 -11.83 -1.93
N LYS A 38 8.93 -12.15 -1.44
CA LYS A 38 8.68 -13.13 -0.37
C LYS A 38 9.46 -12.87 0.93
N MET A 39 9.80 -11.61 1.20
CA MET A 39 10.49 -11.18 2.43
C MET A 39 9.55 -11.10 3.64
N CYS A 40 8.30 -10.75 3.39
CA CYS A 40 7.25 -10.72 4.37
C CYS A 40 5.94 -11.21 3.77
N THR A 41 5.02 -11.52 4.66
CA THR A 41 3.65 -11.87 4.31
C THR A 41 2.71 -10.99 5.12
N ALA A 42 1.86 -10.23 4.43
CA ALA A 42 0.78 -9.49 5.06
C ALA A 42 -0.36 -10.48 5.35
N VAL A 43 -0.87 -10.46 6.56
CA VAL A 43 -1.96 -11.33 7.02
C VAL A 43 -3.10 -10.42 7.44
N LEU A 44 -4.20 -10.47 6.69
CA LEU A 44 -5.42 -9.72 6.96
C LEU A 44 -6.47 -10.67 7.52
N THR A 45 -6.94 -10.39 8.73
CA THR A 45 -7.97 -11.18 9.42
C THR A 45 -9.12 -10.29 9.86
N VAL A 46 -10.32 -10.84 10.01
CA VAL A 46 -11.38 -10.13 10.74
C VAL A 46 -11.15 -10.29 12.25
N SER A 47 -11.45 -9.23 13.01
CA SER A 47 -11.36 -9.26 14.46
C SER A 47 -12.18 -10.40 15.07
N THR A 48 -11.77 -10.91 16.24
CA THR A 48 -12.40 -12.07 16.88
C THR A 48 -13.86 -11.85 17.26
N GLN A 49 -14.25 -10.60 17.49
CA GLN A 49 -15.64 -10.20 17.79
C GLN A 49 -16.44 -9.88 16.52
N GLY A 50 -15.81 -9.93 15.34
CA GLY A 50 -16.34 -9.38 14.10
C GLY A 50 -16.31 -7.85 14.10
N GLY A 51 -16.37 -7.26 12.90
CA GLY A 51 -16.64 -5.82 12.74
C GLY A 51 -15.54 -5.00 12.08
N PHE A 52 -14.29 -5.46 12.08
CA PHE A 52 -13.21 -4.76 11.39
C PHE A 52 -12.06 -5.67 10.98
N LEU A 53 -11.22 -5.18 10.07
CA LEU A 53 -10.04 -5.89 9.57
C LEU A 53 -8.81 -5.55 10.40
N GLN A 54 -8.03 -6.57 10.73
CA GLN A 54 -6.76 -6.47 11.44
C GLN A 54 -5.63 -6.87 10.50
N LEU A 55 -4.59 -6.04 10.43
CA LEU A 55 -3.42 -6.30 9.63
C LEU A 55 -2.27 -6.69 10.53
N SER A 56 -1.64 -7.81 10.18
CA SER A 56 -0.38 -8.26 10.75
C SER A 56 0.64 -8.51 9.65
N VAL A 57 1.92 -8.35 9.95
CA VAL A 57 3.02 -8.66 9.05
C VAL A 57 3.83 -9.80 9.63
N GLN A 58 3.90 -10.91 8.88
CA GLN A 58 4.76 -12.04 9.18
C GLN A 58 6.11 -11.84 8.50
N SER A 59 7.19 -11.76 9.30
CA SER A 59 8.55 -11.65 8.79
C SER A 59 9.13 -13.02 8.38
N ILE A 60 10.28 -13.03 7.67
CA ILE A 60 10.95 -14.26 7.18
C ILE A 60 11.17 -15.37 8.22
N ASN A 61 11.24 -15.02 9.51
CA ASN A 61 11.46 -15.99 10.60
C ASN A 61 10.15 -16.58 11.15
N GLY A 62 9.01 -16.26 10.52
CA GLY A 62 7.68 -16.69 10.94
C GLY A 62 7.05 -15.84 12.04
N LYS A 63 7.75 -14.84 12.60
CA LYS A 63 7.19 -13.94 13.62
C LYS A 63 6.11 -13.05 13.00
N LEU A 64 4.89 -13.23 13.48
CA LEU A 64 3.74 -12.38 13.18
C LEU A 64 3.75 -11.15 14.10
N THR A 65 3.68 -9.97 13.51
CA THR A 65 3.62 -8.69 14.24
C THR A 65 2.34 -7.98 13.83
N HIS A 66 1.44 -7.72 14.79
CA HIS A 66 0.26 -6.90 14.56
C HIS A 66 0.69 -5.46 14.27
N VAL A 67 0.12 -4.84 13.23
CA VAL A 67 0.51 -3.48 12.79
C VAL A 67 -0.63 -2.49 12.79
N ALA A 68 -1.88 -2.93 12.58
CA ALA A 68 -3.03 -2.03 12.57
C ALA A 68 -4.36 -2.76 12.75
N ASP A 69 -5.29 -2.06 13.37
CA ASP A 69 -6.73 -2.35 13.40
C ASP A 69 -7.47 -1.45 12.40
N ASP A 70 -8.73 -1.77 12.12
CA ASP A 70 -9.63 -1.04 11.21
C ASP A 70 -9.03 -0.78 9.83
N VAL A 71 -8.40 -1.79 9.24
CA VAL A 71 -7.70 -1.63 7.95
C VAL A 71 -8.72 -1.48 6.82
N THR A 72 -8.63 -0.38 6.08
CA THR A 72 -9.54 -0.03 4.97
C THR A 72 -8.95 -0.36 3.60
N GLY A 73 -7.66 -0.67 3.54
CA GLY A 73 -6.98 -1.20 2.36
C GLY A 73 -5.47 -1.30 2.55
N PHE A 74 -4.81 -2.18 1.80
CA PHE A 74 -3.35 -2.27 1.77
C PHE A 74 -2.82 -2.72 0.40
N LEU A 75 -1.56 -2.42 0.10
CA LEU A 75 -0.88 -2.87 -1.11
C LEU A 75 0.64 -2.93 -0.91
N TRP A 76 1.31 -3.79 -1.66
CA TRP A 76 2.78 -3.82 -1.72
C TRP A 76 3.27 -2.79 -2.74
N ILE A 77 4.11 -1.85 -2.31
CA ILE A 77 4.72 -0.87 -3.23
C ILE A 77 6.09 -1.34 -3.76
N ASN A 78 6.72 -2.28 -3.06
CA ASN A 78 7.93 -2.97 -3.49
C ASN A 78 8.09 -4.29 -2.71
N GLU A 79 9.22 -4.97 -2.87
CA GLU A 79 9.52 -6.25 -2.22
C GLU A 79 9.54 -6.19 -0.68
N LYS A 80 9.70 -5.00 -0.10
CA LYS A 80 9.93 -4.80 1.34
C LYS A 80 8.87 -3.93 2.00
N SER A 81 8.06 -3.22 1.24
CA SER A 81 7.27 -2.11 1.78
C SER A 81 5.80 -2.30 1.47
N LEU A 82 5.02 -2.36 2.54
CA LEU A 82 3.56 -2.47 2.53
C LEU A 82 2.99 -1.12 2.90
N VAL A 83 2.12 -0.57 2.06
CA VAL A 83 1.35 0.63 2.41
C VAL A 83 -0.06 0.19 2.77
N PHE A 84 -0.61 0.75 3.84
CA PHE A 84 -1.96 0.46 4.29
C PHE A 84 -2.65 1.71 4.84
N SER A 85 -3.98 1.73 4.77
CA SER A 85 -4.81 2.72 5.46
C SER A 85 -5.56 2.07 6.62
N SER A 86 -5.73 2.83 7.70
CA SER A 86 -6.53 2.46 8.86
C SER A 86 -7.61 3.52 9.08
N GLY A 87 -8.77 3.08 9.56
CA GLY A 87 -9.93 3.89 9.88
C GLY A 87 -9.96 4.35 11.35
N PRO A 88 -10.84 5.30 11.67
CA PRO A 88 -10.94 5.90 12.99
C PRO A 88 -11.83 5.15 13.99
N ILE A 89 -12.63 4.17 13.55
CA ILE A 89 -13.66 3.55 14.40
C ILE A 89 -13.02 2.62 15.42
N TYR A 90 -12.13 1.74 14.95
CA TYR A 90 -11.41 0.79 15.81
C TYR A 90 -9.88 0.94 15.72
N GLY A 91 -9.40 1.75 14.78
CA GLY A 91 -8.00 1.89 14.46
C GLY A 91 -7.40 3.23 14.87
N ARG A 92 -6.28 3.55 14.24
CA ARG A 92 -5.66 4.88 14.28
C ARG A 92 -5.68 5.39 12.85
N PRO A 93 -6.48 6.40 12.54
CA PRO A 93 -6.69 6.78 11.16
C PRO A 93 -5.41 7.32 10.55
N GLY A 94 -5.17 6.97 9.29
CA GLY A 94 -4.02 7.43 8.54
C GLY A 94 -3.60 6.46 7.46
N ILE A 95 -2.59 6.88 6.70
CA ILE A 95 -1.88 6.04 5.74
C ILE A 95 -0.49 5.77 6.30
N TYR A 96 -0.10 4.50 6.32
CA TYR A 96 1.12 4.02 6.94
C TYR A 96 1.91 3.16 5.96
N GLU A 97 3.21 3.08 6.20
CA GLU A 97 4.14 2.16 5.56
C GLU A 97 4.74 1.23 6.61
N ALA A 98 4.66 -0.07 6.36
CA ALA A 98 5.40 -1.10 7.07
C ALA A 98 6.57 -1.59 6.20
N THR A 99 7.80 -1.36 6.64
CA THR A 99 9.00 -1.82 5.95
C THR A 99 9.58 -3.08 6.59
N CYS A 100 9.84 -4.07 5.76
CA CYS A 100 10.45 -5.34 6.07
C CYS A 100 11.97 -5.25 5.95
N VAL A 101 12.62 -4.66 6.95
CA VAL A 101 14.09 -4.52 6.97
C VAL A 101 14.78 -5.47 7.96
N HIS A 102 14.08 -5.97 8.99
CA HIS A 102 14.70 -6.74 10.09
C HIS A 102 13.78 -7.84 10.67
N LYS A 103 14.07 -8.30 11.90
CA LYS A 103 13.26 -9.27 12.68
C LYS A 103 11.84 -8.77 13.01
N GLN A 104 11.59 -7.47 12.89
CA GLN A 104 10.30 -6.83 13.11
C GLN A 104 10.09 -5.76 12.04
N PRO A 105 8.85 -5.57 11.57
CA PRO A 105 8.53 -4.50 10.63
C PRO A 105 8.70 -3.13 11.30
N SER A 106 9.28 -2.17 10.58
CA SER A 106 9.28 -0.76 11.00
C SER A 106 8.04 -0.07 10.46
N LEU A 107 7.37 0.72 11.29
CA LEU A 107 6.16 1.46 10.91
C LEU A 107 6.48 2.96 10.78
N ARG A 108 6.05 3.55 9.67
CA ARG A 108 6.10 4.99 9.39
C ARG A 108 4.72 5.47 8.99
N MET A 109 4.25 6.56 9.59
CA MET A 109 3.04 7.24 9.12
C MET A 109 3.40 8.12 7.91
N LEU A 110 2.69 7.95 6.80
CA LEU A 110 2.84 8.76 5.58
C LEU A 110 1.86 9.94 5.59
N ILE A 111 0.62 9.69 6.01
CA ILE A 111 -0.42 10.72 6.17
C ILE A 111 -1.13 10.47 7.49
N GLY A 112 -1.23 11.51 8.31
CA GLY A 112 -1.99 11.49 9.56
C GLY A 112 -3.33 12.22 9.44
N PRO A 113 -4.23 12.04 10.42
CA PRO A 113 -5.50 12.73 10.49
C PRO A 113 -5.29 14.20 10.88
N MET A 114 -6.18 15.07 10.41
CA MET A 114 -6.17 16.50 10.75
C MET A 114 -7.30 16.91 11.67
N ASN A 115 -8.40 16.16 11.69
CA ASN A 115 -9.58 16.41 12.50
C ASN A 115 -9.59 15.48 13.70
N ILE A 116 -9.73 16.03 14.90
CA ILE A 116 -9.78 15.27 16.15
C ILE A 116 -10.99 15.80 16.94
N ASN A 117 -11.80 14.88 17.45
CA ASN A 117 -12.95 15.22 18.28
C ASN A 117 -13.06 14.27 19.47
N LEU A 118 -14.09 14.45 20.31
CA LEU A 118 -14.28 13.66 21.53
C LEU A 118 -14.60 12.19 21.24
N SER A 119 -15.33 11.91 20.15
CA SER A 119 -15.65 10.54 19.73
C SER A 119 -14.42 9.82 19.19
N TYR A 120 -13.52 10.56 18.54
CA TYR A 120 -12.33 10.02 17.89
C TYR A 120 -11.03 10.70 18.36
N PRO A 121 -10.48 10.30 19.52
CA PRO A 121 -9.30 10.93 20.12
C PRO A 121 -7.99 10.67 19.34
N HIS A 122 -8.01 9.76 18.36
CA HIS A 122 -6.89 9.50 17.46
C HIS A 122 -7.07 10.13 16.08
N GLY A 123 -8.20 10.80 15.82
CA GLY A 123 -8.55 11.41 14.54
C GLY A 123 -9.90 10.91 14.04
N ALA A 124 -10.70 11.79 13.43
CA ALA A 124 -12.00 11.47 12.83
C ALA A 124 -11.91 11.24 11.30
N ASP A 125 -10.79 11.61 10.68
CA ASP A 125 -10.54 11.44 9.27
C ASP A 125 -10.64 9.97 8.83
N TYR A 126 -11.17 9.74 7.64
CA TYR A 126 -11.26 8.44 7.01
C TYR A 126 -10.40 8.38 5.76
N PHE A 127 -9.58 7.34 5.67
CA PHE A 127 -8.71 7.07 4.53
C PHE A 127 -9.06 5.70 3.96
N GLU A 128 -9.16 5.58 2.64
CA GLU A 128 -9.33 4.28 1.96
C GLU A 128 -8.40 4.19 0.75
N LEU A 129 -7.39 3.30 0.83
CA LEU A 129 -6.50 3.08 -0.32
C LEU A 129 -7.28 2.57 -1.55
N LYS A 130 -6.90 3.10 -2.72
CA LYS A 130 -7.45 2.70 -4.02
C LYS A 130 -6.41 1.93 -4.82
N GLU A 131 -5.33 2.59 -5.20
CA GLU A 131 -4.29 2.05 -6.08
C GLU A 131 -2.99 2.83 -5.93
N ILE A 132 -1.90 2.26 -6.44
CA ILE A 132 -0.67 2.97 -6.74
C ILE A 132 -0.36 2.80 -8.22
N ASN A 133 0.04 3.89 -8.89
CA ASN A 133 0.60 3.85 -10.23
C ASN A 133 1.98 4.50 -10.19
N ASP A 134 3.01 3.71 -10.46
CA ASP A 134 4.42 4.07 -10.29
C ASP A 134 4.74 4.49 -8.85
N ARG A 135 4.63 5.79 -8.54
CA ARG A 135 4.85 6.36 -7.19
C ARG A 135 3.67 7.18 -6.69
N ASN A 136 2.63 7.33 -7.49
CA ASN A 136 1.46 8.08 -7.14
C ASN A 136 0.47 7.16 -6.42
N LEU A 137 0.43 7.26 -5.10
CA LEU A 137 -0.50 6.53 -4.26
C LEU A 137 -1.83 7.29 -4.23
N LYS A 138 -2.89 6.65 -4.70
CA LYS A 138 -4.25 7.19 -4.70
C LYS A 138 -5.09 6.58 -3.59
N PHE A 139 -5.90 7.42 -2.97
CA PHE A 139 -6.77 7.06 -1.86
C PHE A 139 -8.01 7.96 -1.83
N PHE A 140 -9.10 7.47 -1.28
CA PHE A 140 -10.27 8.29 -0.95
C PHE A 140 -10.11 8.86 0.46
N TYR A 141 -10.58 10.09 0.65
CA TYR A 141 -10.42 10.83 1.90
C TYR A 141 -11.66 11.65 2.25
N GLU A 142 -12.03 11.61 3.53
CA GLU A 142 -12.99 12.54 4.16
C GLU A 142 -12.49 12.92 5.57
N THR A 143 -12.80 14.14 5.98
CA THR A 143 -12.37 14.77 7.23
C THR A 143 -13.12 14.29 8.47
N ASP A 144 -14.27 13.65 8.32
CA ASP A 144 -15.08 13.11 9.42
C ASP A 144 -15.85 11.87 8.99
N VAL A 145 -15.54 10.73 9.62
CA VAL A 145 -16.16 9.43 9.35
C VAL A 145 -17.67 9.42 9.55
N ASP A 146 -18.19 10.21 10.50
CA ASP A 146 -19.63 10.23 10.81
C ASP A 146 -20.44 10.95 9.72
N SER A 147 -19.77 11.71 8.84
CA SER A 147 -20.38 12.47 7.75
C SER A 147 -20.36 11.75 6.41
N ILE A 148 -19.72 10.58 6.31
CA ILE A 148 -19.48 9.89 5.04
C ILE A 148 -20.77 9.27 4.50
N ASP A 149 -21.16 9.68 3.29
CA ASP A 149 -22.03 8.87 2.44
C ASP A 149 -21.19 7.90 1.61
N PHE A 150 -21.18 6.62 2.01
CA PHE A 150 -20.39 5.59 1.33
C PHE A 150 -20.86 5.27 -0.10
N ASN A 151 -22.04 5.73 -0.50
CA ASN A 151 -22.50 5.64 -1.89
C ASN A 151 -21.77 6.64 -2.79
N GLU A 152 -21.42 7.82 -2.25
CA GLU A 152 -20.69 8.86 -2.97
C GLU A 152 -19.18 8.85 -2.71
N PHE A 153 -18.75 8.27 -1.58
CA PHE A 153 -17.37 8.35 -1.11
C PHE A 153 -16.33 7.85 -2.13
N ARG A 154 -16.66 6.83 -2.92
CA ARG A 154 -15.74 6.21 -3.90
C ARG A 154 -15.79 6.89 -5.27
N THR A 155 -15.94 8.21 -5.28
CA THR A 155 -15.96 9.04 -6.49
C THR A 155 -14.75 9.98 -6.57
N GLU A 156 -14.53 10.59 -7.73
CA GLU A 156 -13.41 11.52 -7.96
C GLU A 156 -13.43 12.74 -7.01
N LYS A 157 -14.60 13.10 -6.45
CA LYS A 157 -14.75 14.18 -5.45
C LYS A 157 -13.86 13.95 -4.22
N TYR A 158 -13.74 12.70 -3.77
CA TYR A 158 -13.00 12.31 -2.57
C TYR A 158 -11.62 11.73 -2.88
N LEU A 159 -11.30 11.55 -4.16
CA LEU A 159 -10.02 11.00 -4.58
C LEU A 159 -8.89 12.00 -4.33
N ARG A 160 -7.83 11.53 -3.69
CA ARG A 160 -6.60 12.25 -3.41
C ARG A 160 -5.41 11.41 -3.85
N SER A 161 -4.26 12.07 -3.99
CA SER A 161 -3.00 11.40 -4.31
C SER A 161 -1.82 12.01 -3.58
N ILE A 162 -0.85 11.18 -3.23
CA ILE A 162 0.49 11.62 -2.83
C ILE A 162 1.54 10.92 -3.68
N GLU A 163 2.66 11.61 -3.91
CA GLU A 163 3.86 10.98 -4.48
C GLU A 163 4.71 10.40 -3.34
N LEU A 164 5.06 9.12 -3.44
CA LEU A 164 5.95 8.47 -2.50
C LEU A 164 7.40 8.86 -2.81
N VAL A 165 8.06 9.48 -1.83
CA VAL A 165 9.48 9.85 -1.91
C VAL A 165 10.34 8.63 -1.50
N PRO A 166 11.41 8.31 -2.24
CA PRO A 166 12.31 7.20 -1.93
C PRO A 166 13.00 7.30 -0.56
#